data_AF-A0A5J5CA67-F1
#
_entry.id   AF-A0A5J5CA67-F1
#
_cell.length_a   1.000
_cell.length_b   1.000
_cell.length_c   1.000
_cell.angle_alpha   90.00
_cell.angle_beta   90.00
_cell.angle_gamma   90.00
#
_symmetry.space_group_name_H-M   'P 1'
#
loop_
_entity.id
_entity.type
_entity.pdbx_description
1 polymer ?
#
loop_
_entity_poly.entity_id
_entity_poly.type
_entity_poly.pdbx_seq_one_letter_code
_entity_poly.pdbx_strand_id
1 'polypeptide(L)'
;MEQEARENSSAGTRKTGDEMTDIMVVDLESYVKVELDMEKERIEVGQNVPGITQALFQNEEEDEDSGTDHFNSEKSGTRLQRCERHGTENSSLPDTFQTSHLLFYERFKAYQDYMLGDCKPSEVKAFTADYLEKVVEPCDWLALWSTNVFDVLVEVYDVDLKDLKACVRLVLPLQCDTRGCELTEEAMNSLLEATEHKVHLLELQVVYEQSGDFDQTALALEHLRFFYKHIWRQWDEEDEDDDFDYFVRCVEPRLRLYYDNLENRVPAGLVAEYQSLLENCFQCFQQFSVLRCGLSTDSDSELDNVSMVEGLKLYDQLEMLKRKLHIIENPLLRYVLGYRGNARQQCVQSRGLRASGMKVIHVVTASCSTIQLQSLLSDRLLPQCCSEDTEIQFHKDPVSAVETCHQGDMVIVLPGIYRVSSSIFLPDSITVEGFGLPDEVVIEKKNKGDTFVESTGADVRLSNIKFIQHDAIEGILCVRQGTMNMENCGATV
;
A
#
# COMPACT_ATOMS: atom_id res chain seq x y z
N MET A 1 13.45 -61.07 51.93
CA MET A 1 14.86 -60.78 51.61
C MET A 1 14.82 -59.69 50.58
N GLU A 2 14.80 -58.44 51.03
CA GLU A 2 15.96 -57.53 51.10
C GLU A 2 15.85 -56.56 49.92
N GLN A 3 16.10 -55.26 49.99
CA GLN A 3 16.25 -54.28 51.07
C GLN A 3 16.24 -52.91 50.37
N GLU A 4 15.74 -51.88 51.05
CA GLU A 4 15.81 -50.47 50.63
C GLU A 4 17.26 -49.98 50.42
N ALA A 5 17.47 -48.98 49.55
CA ALA A 5 18.23 -47.77 49.91
C ALA A 5 18.12 -46.65 48.84
N ARG A 6 18.11 -45.43 49.38
CA ARG A 6 17.86 -44.10 48.80
C ARG A 6 19.06 -43.43 48.09
N GLU A 7 18.71 -42.46 47.23
CA GLU A 7 19.27 -41.10 47.01
C GLU A 7 20.79 -40.90 46.73
N ASN A 8 21.18 -40.31 45.57
CA ASN A 8 21.31 -38.85 45.35
C ASN A 8 22.06 -38.44 44.05
N SER A 9 21.63 -37.29 43.51
CA SER A 9 22.36 -36.22 42.78
C SER A 9 22.88 -36.34 41.33
N SER A 10 22.35 -35.38 40.53
CA SER A 10 23.00 -34.46 39.56
C SER A 10 23.65 -34.96 38.24
N ALA A 11 23.04 -34.53 37.12
CA ALA A 11 23.62 -33.94 35.89
C ALA A 11 22.56 -34.07 34.79
N GLY A 12 21.98 -33.01 34.22
CA GLY A 12 22.61 -32.04 33.33
C GLY A 12 21.83 -32.05 32.00
N THR A 13 20.69 -31.36 31.95
CA THR A 13 19.83 -31.27 30.76
C THR A 13 20.17 -29.99 29.98
N ARG A 14 20.77 -30.12 28.80
CA ARG A 14 20.70 -29.10 27.74
C ARG A 14 19.57 -29.51 26.79
N LYS A 15 18.47 -28.77 26.81
CA LYS A 15 17.47 -28.74 25.72
C LYS A 15 17.50 -27.35 25.13
N THR A 16 17.84 -27.27 23.85
CA THR A 16 17.58 -26.13 22.97
C THR A 16 16.08 -26.06 22.74
N GLY A 17 15.45 -24.99 23.21
CA GLY A 17 14.06 -24.65 22.94
C GLY A 17 13.97 -23.93 21.60
N ASP A 18 13.08 -24.43 20.75
CA ASP A 18 12.62 -23.82 19.51
C ASP A 18 11.44 -22.92 19.93
N GLU A 19 11.62 -21.59 19.89
CA GLU A 19 10.57 -20.61 20.19
C GLU A 19 9.75 -20.37 18.91
N MET A 20 8.60 -21.03 18.84
CA MET A 20 7.54 -20.75 17.88
C MET A 20 6.93 -19.38 18.21
N THR A 21 7.15 -18.39 17.35
CA THR A 21 6.48 -17.08 17.43
C THR A 21 4.99 -17.24 17.16
N ASP A 22 4.21 -16.98 18.20
CA ASP A 22 2.74 -16.95 18.20
C ASP A 22 2.28 -15.65 17.48
N ILE A 23 1.90 -15.77 16.20
CA ILE A 23 1.29 -14.67 15.44
C ILE A 23 -0.19 -14.63 15.82
N MET A 24 -0.58 -13.63 16.60
CA MET A 24 -1.98 -13.38 16.93
C MET A 24 -2.77 -13.01 15.67
N VAL A 25 -3.60 -13.95 15.22
CA VAL A 25 -4.62 -13.73 14.17
C VAL A 25 -5.61 -12.69 14.68
N VAL A 26 -5.63 -11.52 14.06
CA VAL A 26 -6.61 -10.46 14.35
C VAL A 26 -7.96 -10.87 13.76
N ASP A 27 -8.96 -11.02 14.63
CA ASP A 27 -10.32 -11.43 14.29
C ASP A 27 -11.05 -10.35 13.47
N LEU A 28 -11.03 -10.53 12.15
CA LEU A 28 -11.75 -9.69 11.19
C LEU A 28 -13.20 -10.15 10.97
N GLU A 29 -13.66 -11.24 11.60
CA GLU A 29 -15.03 -11.76 11.44
C GLU A 29 -16.07 -10.78 12.00
N SER A 30 -15.67 -9.93 12.97
CA SER A 30 -16.54 -8.90 13.53
C SER A 30 -16.92 -7.78 12.55
N TYR A 31 -16.12 -7.56 11.49
CA TYR A 31 -16.39 -6.54 10.47
C TYR A 31 -17.33 -7.05 9.38
N VAL A 32 -17.21 -8.32 9.00
CA VAL A 32 -18.09 -8.99 8.01
C VAL A 32 -19.55 -9.05 8.51
N LYS A 33 -19.75 -9.13 9.84
CA LYS A 33 -21.09 -9.09 10.44
C LYS A 33 -21.83 -7.76 10.22
N VAL A 34 -21.11 -6.65 10.17
CA VAL A 34 -21.73 -5.32 10.01
C VAL A 34 -22.32 -5.14 8.61
N GLU A 35 -21.70 -5.72 7.59
CA GLU A 35 -22.19 -5.69 6.20
C GLU A 35 -23.44 -6.57 6.03
N LEU A 36 -23.46 -7.76 6.63
CA LEU A 36 -24.63 -8.66 6.64
C LEU A 36 -25.84 -8.08 7.37
N ASP A 37 -25.62 -7.30 8.43
CA ASP A 37 -26.70 -6.64 9.17
C ASP A 37 -27.24 -5.42 8.39
N MET A 38 -26.38 -4.68 7.68
CA MET A 38 -26.78 -3.54 6.83
C MET A 38 -27.53 -3.95 5.56
N GLU A 39 -27.28 -5.14 5.01
CA GLU A 39 -28.06 -5.68 3.89
C GLU A 39 -29.41 -6.25 4.33
N LYS A 40 -29.50 -6.84 5.53
CA LYS A 40 -30.77 -7.31 6.11
C LYS A 40 -31.72 -6.17 6.47
N GLU A 41 -31.21 -5.04 6.94
CA GLU A 41 -32.04 -3.89 7.28
C GLU A 41 -32.63 -3.15 6.07
N ARG A 42 -32.20 -3.44 4.83
CA ARG A 42 -32.80 -2.83 3.62
C ARG A 42 -34.10 -3.49 3.15
N ILE A 43 -34.52 -4.62 3.72
CA ILE A 43 -35.71 -5.37 3.27
C ILE A 43 -36.95 -5.12 4.14
N GLU A 44 -36.82 -4.50 5.31
CA GLU A 44 -37.98 -4.18 6.15
C GLU A 44 -37.85 -2.77 6.73
N VAL A 45 -38.60 -1.81 6.19
CA VAL A 45 -39.36 -0.78 6.93
C VAL A 45 -40.08 0.10 5.91
N GLY A 46 -41.41 -0.06 5.86
CA GLY A 46 -42.32 0.90 5.28
C GLY A 46 -42.63 2.04 6.26
N GLN A 47 -42.72 3.24 5.70
CA GLN A 47 -43.44 4.43 6.15
C GLN A 47 -43.09 5.09 7.50
N ASN A 48 -42.70 6.38 7.36
CA ASN A 48 -42.71 7.51 8.30
C ASN A 48 -41.60 7.62 9.35
N VAL A 49 -40.64 8.54 9.12
CA VAL A 49 -40.36 9.75 9.95
C VAL A 49 -39.60 10.79 9.08
N PRO A 50 -39.90 12.10 9.17
CA PRO A 50 -39.32 13.16 8.32
C PRO A 50 -38.10 13.88 8.95
N GLY A 51 -37.32 14.54 8.09
CA GLY A 51 -36.51 15.72 8.44
C GLY A 51 -35.04 15.44 8.76
N ILE A 52 -34.18 15.49 7.75
CA ILE A 52 -32.73 15.84 7.78
C ILE A 52 -32.17 16.02 6.34
N THR A 53 -32.96 15.81 5.28
CA THR A 53 -32.52 15.92 3.87
C THR A 53 -32.36 17.34 3.32
N GLN A 54 -32.46 18.40 4.12
CA GLN A 54 -32.58 19.77 3.62
C GLN A 54 -31.40 20.69 3.98
N ALA A 55 -30.16 20.20 3.91
CA ALA A 55 -28.99 21.03 4.17
C ALA A 55 -27.78 20.85 3.23
N LEU A 56 -27.79 19.96 2.23
CA LEU A 56 -26.60 19.71 1.41
C LEU A 56 -26.80 19.68 -0.11
N PHE A 57 -27.99 19.99 -0.61
CA PHE A 57 -28.22 20.19 -2.04
C PHE A 57 -29.05 21.46 -2.24
N GLN A 58 -28.35 22.59 -2.37
CA GLN A 58 -28.91 23.78 -3.01
C GLN A 58 -28.33 23.86 -4.42
N ASN A 59 -29.25 23.77 -5.38
CA ASN A 59 -29.04 24.06 -6.78
C ASN A 59 -28.62 25.52 -6.96
N GLU A 60 -27.52 25.75 -7.67
CA GLU A 60 -27.31 27.00 -8.40
C GLU A 60 -27.29 26.63 -9.89
N GLU A 61 -28.42 26.87 -10.55
CA GLU A 61 -28.53 26.92 -12.00
C GLU A 61 -28.41 28.38 -12.46
N GLU A 62 -27.68 28.53 -13.57
CA GLU A 62 -27.70 29.61 -14.56
C GLU A 62 -27.05 30.96 -14.22
N ASP A 63 -25.85 31.16 -14.79
CA ASP A 63 -25.51 32.39 -15.50
C ASP A 63 -24.86 32.01 -16.84
N GLU A 64 -25.63 32.14 -17.92
CA GLU A 64 -25.14 32.19 -19.30
C GLU A 64 -24.38 33.50 -19.52
N ASP A 65 -23.07 33.43 -19.78
CA ASP A 65 -22.42 34.47 -20.59
C ASP A 65 -21.47 33.86 -21.63
N SER A 66 -21.62 34.40 -22.84
CA SER A 66 -21.16 33.94 -24.13
C SER A 66 -19.70 34.31 -24.36
N GLY A 67 -18.85 33.31 -24.53
CA GLY A 67 -17.48 33.46 -25.06
C GLY A 67 -17.22 32.42 -26.15
N THR A 68 -17.64 32.72 -27.38
CA THR A 68 -17.24 31.98 -28.59
C THR A 68 -15.74 32.14 -28.82
N ASP A 69 -14.97 31.07 -28.61
CA ASP A 69 -13.68 30.90 -29.26
C ASP A 69 -13.62 29.51 -29.93
N HIS A 70 -13.55 29.55 -31.26
CA HIS A 70 -13.26 28.42 -32.12
C HIS A 70 -11.90 27.80 -31.73
N PHE A 71 -11.91 26.68 -31.00
CA PHE A 71 -10.76 25.79 -30.99
C PHE A 71 -10.97 24.67 -31.99
N ASN A 72 -10.17 24.77 -33.06
CA ASN A 72 -10.03 23.81 -34.13
C ASN A 72 -9.88 22.39 -33.57
N SER A 73 -10.84 21.54 -33.91
CA SER A 73 -10.62 20.11 -34.02
C SER A 73 -9.64 19.89 -35.18
N GLU A 74 -8.36 19.65 -34.88
CA GLU A 74 -7.42 18.98 -35.80
C GLU A 74 -6.10 18.61 -35.09
N LYS A 75 -5.91 17.31 -34.85
CA LYS A 75 -4.63 16.57 -34.82
C LYS A 75 -3.48 17.16 -34.00
N SER A 76 -3.53 17.02 -32.68
CA SER A 76 -2.31 16.99 -31.86
C SER A 76 -2.47 15.86 -30.84
N GLY A 77 -2.18 14.62 -31.28
CA GLY A 77 -1.99 13.52 -30.36
C GLY A 77 -0.88 13.89 -29.38
N THR A 78 -1.06 13.54 -28.11
CA THR A 78 -0.05 13.69 -27.06
C THR A 78 1.19 12.90 -27.45
N ARG A 79 2.16 13.60 -28.07
CA ARG A 79 3.41 12.98 -28.51
C ARG A 79 4.17 12.45 -27.29
N LEU A 80 4.41 11.15 -27.25
CA LEU A 80 5.15 10.53 -26.16
C LEU A 80 6.62 10.98 -26.21
N GLN A 81 7.20 11.18 -25.02
CA GLN A 81 8.60 11.57 -24.91
C GLN A 81 9.51 10.35 -25.15
N ARG A 82 10.76 10.61 -25.54
CA ARG A 82 11.79 9.57 -25.68
C ARG A 82 12.29 9.16 -24.30
N CYS A 83 12.35 7.86 -24.04
CA CYS A 83 13.02 7.30 -22.87
C CYS A 83 14.46 6.95 -23.25
N GLU A 84 15.42 7.79 -22.88
CA GLU A 84 16.83 7.54 -23.15
C GLU A 84 17.38 6.49 -22.18
N ARG A 85 17.99 5.42 -22.71
CA ARG A 85 18.70 4.44 -21.86
C ARG A 85 20.03 5.03 -21.38
N HIS A 86 20.05 5.61 -20.19
CA HIS A 86 21.29 6.02 -19.51
C HIS A 86 21.91 4.85 -18.74
N GLY A 87 22.72 4.01 -19.41
CA GLY A 87 23.46 2.93 -18.74
C GLY A 87 24.35 2.07 -19.64
N THR A 88 25.67 2.23 -19.45
CA THR A 88 26.82 1.54 -20.08
C THR A 88 27.13 1.97 -21.51
N GLU A 89 28.36 2.45 -21.74
CA GLU A 89 28.90 3.04 -22.99
C GLU A 89 28.85 2.13 -24.25
N ASN A 90 28.13 1.00 -24.21
CA ASN A 90 28.04 -0.02 -25.27
C ASN A 90 26.62 -0.60 -25.49
N SER A 91 25.53 -0.01 -24.99
CA SER A 91 24.19 -0.54 -25.33
C SER A 91 23.84 -0.21 -26.78
N SER A 92 23.83 -1.21 -27.66
CA SER A 92 23.45 -1.07 -29.08
C SER A 92 21.94 -0.98 -29.31
N LEU A 93 21.13 -1.14 -28.25
CA LEU A 93 19.68 -1.16 -28.33
C LEU A 93 19.11 0.25 -28.54
N PRO A 94 18.05 0.39 -29.35
CA PRO A 94 17.36 1.66 -29.55
C PRO A 94 16.55 2.08 -28.31
N ASP A 95 16.24 3.37 -28.24
CA ASP A 95 15.40 3.93 -27.17
C ASP A 95 13.93 3.55 -27.36
N THR A 96 13.16 3.61 -26.28
CA THR A 96 11.72 3.33 -26.26
C THR A 96 10.92 4.57 -25.86
N PHE A 97 9.59 4.48 -25.92
CA PHE A 97 8.73 5.56 -25.45
C PHE A 97 8.74 5.68 -23.92
N GLN A 98 8.74 6.93 -23.43
CA GLN A 98 8.65 7.20 -22.00
C GLN A 98 7.21 7.12 -21.55
N THR A 99 6.89 6.05 -20.82
CA THR A 99 5.53 5.72 -20.39
C THR A 99 5.39 5.59 -18.87
N SER A 100 6.48 5.80 -18.11
CA SER A 100 6.50 5.64 -16.65
C SER A 100 5.78 6.76 -15.86
N HIS A 101 5.40 7.86 -16.52
CA HIS A 101 4.84 9.05 -15.87
C HIS A 101 3.39 9.35 -16.26
N LEU A 102 2.66 8.35 -16.75
CA LEU A 102 1.22 8.51 -17.01
C LEU A 102 0.49 8.86 -15.72
N LEU A 103 -0.41 9.84 -15.81
CA LEU A 103 -1.22 10.34 -14.71
C LEU A 103 -2.47 9.47 -14.50
N PHE A 104 -3.08 9.62 -13.31
CA PHE A 104 -4.33 8.96 -12.97
C PHE A 104 -5.41 9.14 -14.04
N TYR A 105 -5.67 10.39 -14.44
CA TYR A 105 -6.74 10.71 -15.37
C TYR A 105 -6.51 10.12 -16.77
N GLU A 106 -5.27 10.01 -17.22
CA GLU A 106 -4.94 9.42 -18.52
C GLU A 106 -5.29 7.92 -18.54
N ARG A 107 -4.92 7.19 -17.49
CA ARG A 107 -5.26 5.76 -17.36
C ARG A 107 -6.74 5.55 -17.09
N PHE A 108 -7.34 6.38 -16.24
CA PHE A 108 -8.76 6.31 -15.91
C PHE A 108 -9.60 6.46 -17.18
N LYS A 109 -9.32 7.51 -17.97
CA LYS A 109 -9.99 7.75 -19.24
C LYS A 109 -9.77 6.60 -20.22
N ALA A 110 -8.55 6.09 -20.34
CA ALA A 110 -8.24 4.97 -21.23
C ALA A 110 -9.07 3.71 -20.89
N TYR A 111 -9.15 3.37 -19.60
CA TYR A 111 -9.90 2.20 -19.16
C TYR A 111 -11.40 2.40 -19.21
N GLN A 112 -11.93 3.57 -18.83
CA GLN A 112 -13.36 3.83 -18.83
C GLN A 112 -13.93 4.02 -20.24
N ASP A 113 -13.32 4.92 -21.02
CA ASP A 113 -13.94 5.38 -22.28
C ASP A 113 -13.64 4.46 -23.46
N TYR A 114 -12.52 3.73 -23.42
CA TYR A 114 -12.00 3.02 -24.59
C TYR A 114 -11.81 1.51 -24.38
N MET A 115 -11.37 1.08 -23.19
CA MET A 115 -10.94 -0.31 -23.00
C MET A 115 -11.96 -1.20 -22.29
N LEU A 116 -12.65 -0.72 -21.25
CA LEU A 116 -13.43 -1.55 -20.31
C LEU A 116 -14.75 -0.90 -19.85
N GLY A 117 -15.26 0.13 -20.54
CA GLY A 117 -16.54 0.76 -20.20
C GLY A 117 -17.72 -0.21 -20.29
N ASP A 118 -18.56 -0.25 -19.26
CA ASP A 118 -19.72 -1.15 -19.12
C ASP A 118 -19.37 -2.65 -19.31
N CYS A 119 -18.12 -3.04 -19.04
CA CYS A 119 -17.61 -4.38 -19.28
C CYS A 119 -17.87 -5.32 -18.10
N LYS A 120 -18.27 -6.56 -18.37
CA LYS A 120 -18.35 -7.63 -17.36
C LYS A 120 -17.00 -8.32 -17.16
N PRO A 121 -16.74 -8.95 -16.00
CA PRO A 121 -15.51 -9.70 -15.76
C PRO A 121 -15.16 -10.70 -16.87
N SER A 122 -16.13 -11.48 -17.36
CA SER A 122 -15.93 -12.46 -18.43
C SER A 122 -15.62 -11.85 -19.80
N GLU A 123 -15.97 -10.58 -20.01
CA GLU A 123 -15.83 -9.87 -21.28
C GLU A 123 -14.51 -9.10 -21.39
N VAL A 124 -13.76 -8.95 -20.28
CA VAL A 124 -12.53 -8.15 -20.21
C VAL A 124 -11.54 -8.50 -21.32
N LYS A 125 -11.34 -9.78 -21.59
CA LYS A 125 -10.41 -10.23 -22.64
C LYS A 125 -10.87 -9.81 -24.04
N ALA A 126 -12.18 -9.91 -24.31
CA ALA A 126 -12.76 -9.52 -25.59
C ALA A 126 -12.71 -8.00 -25.80
N PHE A 127 -13.13 -7.22 -24.80
CA PHE A 127 -13.10 -5.76 -24.84
C PHE A 127 -11.67 -5.22 -24.97
N THR A 128 -10.71 -5.84 -24.28
CA THR A 128 -9.29 -5.52 -24.43
C THR A 128 -8.81 -5.76 -25.86
N ALA A 129 -9.16 -6.91 -26.46
CA ALA A 129 -8.81 -7.20 -27.86
C ALA A 129 -9.43 -6.19 -28.84
N ASP A 130 -10.72 -5.86 -28.67
CA ASP A 130 -11.45 -4.89 -29.50
C ASP A 130 -10.87 -3.47 -29.38
N TYR A 131 -10.36 -3.08 -28.22
CA TYR A 131 -9.64 -1.82 -28.03
C TYR A 131 -8.31 -1.83 -28.77
N LEU A 132 -7.51 -2.88 -28.59
CA LEU A 132 -6.21 -2.99 -29.24
C LEU A 132 -6.34 -3.05 -30.77
N GLU A 133 -7.39 -3.66 -31.32
CA GLU A 133 -7.63 -3.74 -32.78
C GLU A 133 -7.82 -2.36 -33.41
N LYS A 134 -8.29 -1.38 -32.63
CA LYS A 134 -8.52 0.00 -33.09
C LYS A 134 -7.28 0.88 -32.98
N VAL A 135 -6.28 0.51 -32.17
CA VAL A 135 -5.21 1.42 -31.74
C VAL A 135 -3.80 0.88 -32.01
N VAL A 136 -3.61 -0.43 -32.00
CA VAL A 136 -2.31 -1.08 -32.24
C VAL A 136 -2.12 -1.30 -33.73
N GLU A 137 -0.96 -0.86 -34.25
CA GLU A 137 -0.57 -1.15 -35.62
C GLU A 137 -0.31 -2.66 -35.81
N PRO A 138 -0.84 -3.27 -36.89
CA PRO A 138 -0.80 -4.73 -37.05
C PRO A 138 0.59 -5.28 -37.38
N CYS A 139 1.47 -4.46 -37.97
CA CYS A 139 2.80 -4.86 -38.42
C CYS A 139 3.74 -3.66 -38.63
N ASP A 140 4.98 -3.96 -39.02
CA ASP A 140 6.01 -3.02 -39.48
C ASP A 140 6.53 -2.05 -38.41
N TRP A 141 6.42 -2.42 -37.14
CA TRP A 141 7.03 -1.68 -36.02
C TRP A 141 8.11 -2.49 -35.32
N LEU A 142 9.12 -1.78 -34.81
CA LEU A 142 10.20 -2.36 -34.04
C LEU A 142 9.86 -2.37 -32.55
N ALA A 143 10.26 -3.44 -31.87
CA ALA A 143 10.03 -3.63 -30.45
C ALA A 143 11.26 -4.18 -29.75
N LEU A 144 11.45 -3.78 -28.49
CA LEU A 144 12.31 -4.49 -27.56
C LEU A 144 11.50 -5.58 -26.88
N TRP A 145 11.81 -6.84 -27.19
CA TRP A 145 11.34 -7.98 -26.42
C TRP A 145 12.13 -8.05 -25.11
N SER A 146 11.47 -7.67 -24.02
CA SER A 146 12.08 -7.46 -22.71
C SER A 146 11.60 -8.51 -21.72
N THR A 147 12.53 -9.30 -21.19
CA THR A 147 12.27 -10.32 -20.17
C THR A 147 13.08 -10.04 -18.91
N ASN A 148 12.98 -10.92 -17.91
CA ASN A 148 13.84 -10.83 -16.72
C ASN A 148 15.32 -11.13 -17.02
N VAL A 149 15.62 -11.71 -18.19
CA VAL A 149 16.96 -12.24 -18.52
C VAL A 149 17.65 -11.43 -19.63
N PHE A 150 16.89 -10.90 -20.59
CA PHE A 150 17.42 -10.21 -21.76
C PHE A 150 16.45 -9.15 -22.29
N ASP A 151 17.00 -8.20 -23.05
CA ASP A 151 16.27 -7.34 -23.97
C ASP A 151 16.80 -7.58 -25.40
N VAL A 152 15.93 -7.88 -26.36
CA VAL A 152 16.31 -8.17 -27.77
C VAL A 152 15.48 -7.34 -28.73
N LEU A 153 16.11 -6.76 -29.76
CA LEU A 153 15.42 -6.04 -30.81
C LEU A 153 14.74 -7.01 -31.79
N VAL A 154 13.43 -6.84 -31.96
CA VAL A 154 12.60 -7.63 -32.87
C VAL A 154 11.72 -6.72 -33.72
N GLU A 155 11.31 -7.23 -34.88
CA GLU A 155 10.33 -6.59 -35.75
C GLU A 155 9.03 -7.37 -35.68
N VAL A 156 7.93 -6.65 -35.46
CA VAL A 156 6.59 -7.22 -35.39
C VAL A 156 5.98 -7.21 -36.78
N TYR A 157 5.57 -8.38 -37.27
CA TYR A 157 4.99 -8.52 -38.61
C TYR A 157 3.54 -8.97 -38.62
N ASP A 158 3.01 -9.41 -37.49
CA ASP A 158 1.60 -9.75 -37.30
C ASP A 158 1.26 -9.73 -35.80
N VAL A 159 0.00 -9.46 -35.44
CA VAL A 159 -0.47 -9.35 -34.05
C VAL A 159 -1.75 -10.16 -33.87
N ASP A 160 -1.69 -11.12 -32.94
CA ASP A 160 -2.83 -11.90 -32.49
C ASP A 160 -3.41 -11.29 -31.20
N LEU A 161 -4.37 -10.40 -31.38
CA LEU A 161 -5.01 -9.66 -30.29
C LEU A 161 -5.89 -10.53 -29.40
N LYS A 162 -6.37 -11.67 -29.88
CA LYS A 162 -7.20 -12.58 -29.09
C LYS A 162 -6.39 -13.26 -28.01
N ASP A 163 -5.16 -13.65 -28.32
CA ASP A 163 -4.24 -14.27 -27.37
C ASP A 163 -3.23 -13.28 -26.77
N LEU A 164 -3.34 -12.00 -27.11
CA LEU A 164 -2.41 -10.93 -26.72
C LEU A 164 -0.95 -11.29 -27.05
N LYS A 165 -0.74 -11.83 -28.24
CA LYS A 165 0.56 -12.24 -28.77
C LYS A 165 0.89 -11.49 -30.05
N ALA A 166 2.18 -11.34 -30.33
CA ALA A 166 2.69 -10.81 -31.58
C ALA A 166 3.62 -11.82 -32.24
N CYS A 167 3.51 -11.93 -33.55
CA CYS A 167 4.45 -12.67 -34.37
C CYS A 167 5.66 -11.77 -34.66
N VAL A 168 6.85 -12.22 -34.29
CA VAL A 168 8.07 -11.43 -34.33
C VAL A 168 9.17 -12.10 -35.10
N ARG A 169 10.02 -11.28 -35.73
CA ARG A 169 11.24 -11.73 -36.39
C ARG A 169 12.45 -11.01 -35.82
N LEU A 170 13.57 -11.73 -35.76
CA LEU A 170 14.81 -11.19 -35.25
C LEU A 170 15.39 -10.14 -36.21
N VAL A 171 15.79 -8.99 -35.67
CA VAL A 171 16.47 -7.95 -36.46
C VAL A 171 17.97 -8.24 -36.48
N LEU A 172 18.56 -8.25 -37.68
CA LEU A 172 20.00 -8.50 -37.88
C LEU A 172 20.73 -7.21 -38.31
N PRO A 173 21.96 -6.95 -37.80
CA PRO A 173 22.71 -7.76 -36.83
C PRO A 173 22.05 -7.76 -35.45
N LEU A 174 22.21 -8.86 -34.70
CA LEU A 174 21.59 -9.04 -33.38
C LEU A 174 21.96 -7.89 -32.45
N GLN A 175 20.93 -7.17 -31.98
CA GLN A 175 21.05 -6.15 -30.93
C GLN A 175 20.36 -6.67 -29.69
N CYS A 176 21.13 -6.89 -28.63
CA CYS A 176 20.62 -7.39 -27.37
C CYS A 176 21.41 -6.83 -26.19
N ASP A 177 20.73 -6.70 -25.06
CA ASP A 177 21.34 -6.49 -23.75
C ASP A 177 21.03 -7.71 -22.88
N THR A 178 22.07 -8.40 -22.44
CA THR A 178 21.92 -9.64 -21.69
C THR A 178 22.33 -9.44 -20.23
N ARG A 179 21.40 -9.74 -19.32
CA ARG A 179 21.58 -9.54 -17.88
C ARG A 179 22.30 -10.75 -17.27
N GLY A 180 23.50 -11.04 -17.77
CA GLY A 180 24.36 -12.14 -17.30
C GLY A 180 24.26 -13.46 -18.09
N CYS A 181 23.75 -13.44 -19.32
CA CYS A 181 23.69 -14.59 -20.22
C CYS A 181 24.40 -14.29 -21.56
N GLU A 182 25.08 -15.25 -22.16
CA GLU A 182 25.56 -15.09 -23.56
C GLU A 182 24.44 -15.53 -24.51
N LEU A 183 23.79 -14.57 -25.17
CA LEU A 183 22.84 -14.87 -26.25
C LEU A 183 23.58 -14.94 -27.58
N THR A 184 23.48 -16.08 -28.27
CA THR A 184 23.86 -16.18 -29.67
C THR A 184 22.63 -16.07 -30.57
N GLU A 185 22.86 -15.73 -31.84
CA GLU A 185 21.80 -15.68 -32.85
C GLU A 185 21.11 -17.03 -33.02
N GLU A 186 21.86 -18.13 -33.04
CA GLU A 186 21.31 -19.48 -33.18
C GLU A 186 20.44 -19.86 -31.97
N ALA A 187 20.83 -19.44 -30.77
CA ALA A 187 20.04 -19.66 -29.56
C ALA A 187 18.71 -18.89 -29.62
N MET A 188 18.70 -17.65 -30.12
CA MET A 188 17.47 -16.88 -30.28
C MET A 188 16.56 -17.41 -31.38
N ASN A 189 17.12 -17.83 -32.50
CA ASN A 189 16.31 -18.48 -33.53
C ASN A 189 15.70 -19.79 -33.00
N SER A 190 16.45 -20.58 -32.23
CA SER A 190 15.90 -21.79 -31.58
C SER A 190 14.78 -21.47 -30.59
N LEU A 191 14.90 -20.37 -29.84
CA LEU A 191 13.87 -19.90 -28.90
C LEU A 191 12.62 -19.40 -29.64
N LEU A 192 12.79 -18.65 -30.72
CA LEU A 192 11.69 -18.19 -31.57
C LEU A 192 11.00 -19.38 -32.26
N GLU A 193 11.74 -20.36 -32.76
CA GLU A 193 11.16 -21.59 -33.31
C GLU A 193 10.35 -22.37 -32.26
N ALA A 194 10.87 -22.48 -31.03
CA ALA A 194 10.16 -23.14 -29.93
C ALA A 194 8.89 -22.40 -29.48
N THR A 195 8.83 -21.09 -29.70
CA THR A 195 7.65 -20.24 -29.40
C THR A 195 6.76 -20.02 -30.63
N GLU A 196 7.02 -20.71 -31.74
CA GLU A 196 6.34 -20.50 -33.03
C GLU A 196 6.38 -19.04 -33.50
N HIS A 197 7.45 -18.32 -33.16
CA HIS A 197 7.67 -16.89 -33.39
C HIS A 197 6.65 -15.98 -32.70
N LYS A 198 5.89 -16.50 -31.72
CA LYS A 198 4.87 -15.74 -30.99
C LYS A 198 5.36 -15.37 -29.60
N VAL A 199 5.37 -14.08 -29.31
CA VAL A 199 5.73 -13.52 -28.00
C VAL A 199 4.57 -12.73 -27.41
N HIS A 200 4.51 -12.60 -26.09
CA HIS A 200 3.42 -11.88 -25.42
C HIS A 200 3.56 -10.36 -25.63
N LEU A 201 2.44 -9.69 -25.94
CA LEU A 201 2.40 -8.22 -26.06
C LEU A 201 2.85 -7.50 -24.78
N LEU A 202 2.65 -8.12 -23.62
CA LEU A 202 3.09 -7.60 -22.32
C LEU A 202 4.62 -7.50 -22.18
N GLU A 203 5.37 -8.24 -23.00
CA GLU A 203 6.84 -8.28 -22.99
C GLU A 203 7.45 -7.36 -24.06
N LEU A 204 6.63 -6.77 -24.92
CA LEU A 204 7.09 -5.89 -26.00
C LEU A 204 7.05 -4.41 -25.57
N GLN A 205 8.14 -3.70 -25.87
CA GLN A 205 8.22 -2.25 -25.75
C GLN A 205 8.49 -1.66 -27.12
N VAL A 206 7.59 -0.80 -27.60
CA VAL A 206 7.75 -0.17 -28.92
C VAL A 206 8.99 0.73 -28.92
N VAL A 207 9.79 0.60 -29.99
CA VAL A 207 10.96 1.44 -30.22
C VAL A 207 10.53 2.86 -30.58
N TYR A 208 11.20 3.84 -30.00
CA TYR A 208 10.90 5.25 -30.22
C TYR A 208 11.25 5.67 -31.65
N GLU A 209 10.27 6.25 -32.35
CA GLU A 209 10.47 6.86 -33.66
C GLU A 209 10.08 8.34 -33.66
N GLN A 210 10.86 9.16 -34.37
CA GLN A 210 10.63 10.60 -34.42
C GLN A 210 9.38 10.99 -35.22
N SER A 211 8.83 10.09 -36.04
CA SER A 211 7.58 10.34 -36.78
C SER A 211 6.37 10.45 -35.84
N GLY A 212 6.39 9.73 -34.72
CA GLY A 212 5.25 9.61 -33.80
C GLY A 212 4.15 8.67 -34.32
N ASP A 213 4.40 7.93 -35.41
CA ASP A 213 3.40 7.04 -36.02
C ASP A 213 2.97 5.94 -35.05
N PHE A 214 3.88 5.49 -34.18
CA PHE A 214 3.63 4.42 -33.21
C PHE A 214 3.34 4.92 -31.77
N ASP A 215 3.11 6.21 -31.56
CA ASP A 215 2.82 6.78 -30.23
C ASP A 215 1.60 6.11 -29.58
N GLN A 216 0.54 5.89 -30.37
CA GLN A 216 -0.70 5.28 -29.88
C GLN A 216 -0.52 3.78 -29.60
N THR A 217 0.24 3.07 -30.43
CA THR A 217 0.58 1.66 -30.19
C THR A 217 1.39 1.52 -28.89
N ALA A 218 2.38 2.38 -28.69
CA ALA A 218 3.18 2.39 -27.46
C ALA A 218 2.34 2.69 -26.23
N LEU A 219 1.42 3.66 -26.31
CA LEU A 219 0.51 4.02 -25.22
C LEU A 219 -0.47 2.88 -24.89
N ALA A 220 -1.07 2.25 -25.91
CA ALA A 220 -1.99 1.14 -25.73
C ALA A 220 -1.32 -0.07 -25.06
N LEU A 221 -0.11 -0.43 -25.50
CA LEU A 221 0.66 -1.50 -24.89
C LEU A 221 1.08 -1.18 -23.45
N GLU A 222 1.35 0.10 -23.13
CA GLU A 222 1.55 0.51 -21.74
C GLU A 222 0.29 0.36 -20.88
N HIS A 223 -0.88 0.76 -21.40
CA HIS A 223 -2.14 0.58 -20.68
C HIS A 223 -2.43 -0.91 -20.43
N LEU A 224 -2.19 -1.76 -21.43
CA LEU A 224 -2.30 -3.21 -21.32
C LEU A 224 -1.35 -3.79 -20.25
N ARG A 225 -0.06 -3.44 -20.33
CA ARG A 225 0.97 -3.88 -19.37
C ARG A 225 0.62 -3.48 -17.94
N PHE A 226 0.22 -2.23 -17.74
CA PHE A 226 -0.17 -1.74 -16.42
C PHE A 226 -1.40 -2.47 -15.89
N PHE A 227 -2.42 -2.67 -16.73
CA PHE A 227 -3.65 -3.34 -16.36
C PHE A 227 -3.37 -4.75 -15.82
N TYR A 228 -2.68 -5.58 -16.59
CA TYR A 228 -2.37 -6.96 -16.18
C TYR A 228 -1.38 -7.05 -15.02
N LYS A 229 -0.53 -6.04 -14.83
CA LYS A 229 0.45 -6.02 -13.74
C LYS A 229 -0.13 -5.54 -12.41
N HIS A 230 -1.02 -4.56 -12.44
CA HIS A 230 -1.43 -3.83 -11.24
C HIS A 230 -2.92 -3.95 -10.91
N ILE A 231 -3.78 -4.17 -11.91
CA ILE A 231 -5.23 -4.15 -11.75
C ILE A 231 -5.83 -5.56 -11.80
N TRP A 232 -5.58 -6.30 -12.88
CA TRP A 232 -6.13 -7.63 -13.10
C TRP A 232 -5.69 -8.61 -12.01
N ARG A 233 -6.59 -9.51 -11.63
CA ARG A 233 -6.32 -10.63 -10.72
C ARG A 233 -6.82 -11.92 -11.37
N GLN A 234 -6.11 -13.02 -11.12
CA GLN A 234 -6.44 -14.33 -11.71
C GLN A 234 -7.83 -14.83 -11.29
N TRP A 235 -8.29 -14.45 -10.09
CA TRP A 235 -9.60 -14.81 -9.57
C TRP A 235 -10.73 -13.86 -9.98
N ASP A 236 -10.45 -12.80 -10.74
CA ASP A 236 -11.52 -11.93 -11.27
C ASP A 236 -12.30 -12.60 -12.40
N GLU A 237 -11.65 -13.48 -13.17
CA GLU A 237 -12.29 -14.23 -14.28
C GLU A 237 -13.25 -15.31 -13.78
N GLU A 238 -12.99 -15.84 -12.58
CA GLU A 238 -13.74 -16.96 -11.99
C GLU A 238 -14.80 -16.51 -10.98
N ASP A 239 -15.14 -15.22 -10.93
CA ASP A 239 -16.15 -14.72 -10.01
C ASP A 239 -17.56 -15.22 -10.43
N GLU A 240 -18.33 -15.75 -9.46
CA GLU A 240 -19.65 -16.34 -9.74
C GLU A 240 -20.69 -15.27 -10.12
N ASP A 241 -20.46 -14.04 -9.69
CA ASP A 241 -21.28 -12.86 -9.97
C ASP A 241 -20.74 -12.10 -11.19
N ASP A 242 -20.98 -12.59 -12.41
CA ASP A 242 -20.51 -11.95 -13.65
C ASP A 242 -21.45 -10.82 -14.16
N ASP A 243 -22.41 -10.38 -13.34
CA ASP A 243 -23.44 -9.40 -13.74
C ASP A 243 -23.22 -8.02 -13.08
N PHE A 244 -21.97 -7.56 -13.06
CA PHE A 244 -21.63 -6.21 -12.60
C PHE A 244 -20.66 -5.51 -13.54
N ASP A 245 -20.62 -4.18 -13.44
CA ASP A 245 -19.64 -3.35 -14.14
C ASP A 245 -18.25 -3.51 -13.51
N TYR A 246 -17.37 -4.22 -14.23
CA TYR A 246 -16.01 -4.52 -13.80
C TYR A 246 -15.17 -3.26 -13.63
N PHE A 247 -15.39 -2.24 -14.46
CA PHE A 247 -14.66 -0.99 -14.34
C PHE A 247 -14.97 -0.30 -13.01
N VAL A 248 -16.25 -0.13 -12.69
CA VAL A 248 -16.69 0.57 -11.47
C VAL A 248 -16.35 -0.22 -10.21
N ARG A 249 -16.55 -1.54 -10.22
CA ARG A 249 -16.36 -2.37 -9.01
C ARG A 249 -14.90 -2.72 -8.74
N CYS A 250 -14.08 -2.89 -9.78
CA CYS A 250 -12.71 -3.41 -9.65
C CYS A 250 -11.65 -2.43 -10.18
N VAL A 251 -11.78 -1.96 -11.42
CA VAL A 251 -10.70 -1.18 -12.07
C VAL A 251 -10.50 0.18 -11.41
N GLU A 252 -11.56 0.98 -11.26
CA GLU A 252 -11.48 2.32 -10.67
C GLU A 252 -10.93 2.29 -9.23
N PRO A 253 -11.46 1.47 -8.31
CA PRO A 253 -10.94 1.42 -6.93
C PRO A 253 -9.46 1.02 -6.87
N ARG A 254 -9.05 0.00 -7.62
CA ARG A 254 -7.66 -0.47 -7.67
C ARG A 254 -6.72 0.56 -8.31
N LEU A 255 -7.16 1.23 -9.37
CA LEU A 255 -6.42 2.31 -10.02
C LEU A 255 -6.23 3.48 -9.06
N ARG A 256 -7.30 3.92 -8.39
CA ARG A 256 -7.24 5.00 -7.40
C ARG A 256 -6.33 4.63 -6.22
N LEU A 257 -6.43 3.40 -5.70
CA LEU A 257 -5.51 2.89 -4.66
C LEU A 257 -4.04 2.95 -5.11
N TYR A 258 -3.73 2.58 -6.35
CA TYR A 258 -2.36 2.64 -6.87
C TYR A 258 -1.80 4.07 -6.82
N TYR A 259 -2.54 5.07 -7.31
CA TYR A 259 -2.07 6.45 -7.31
C TYR A 259 -2.08 7.07 -5.91
N ASP A 260 -3.06 6.73 -5.07
CA ASP A 260 -3.06 7.14 -3.66
C ASP A 260 -1.82 6.60 -2.93
N ASN A 261 -1.37 5.38 -3.23
CA ASN A 261 -0.13 4.83 -2.69
C ASN A 261 1.10 5.60 -3.18
N LEU A 262 1.18 5.95 -4.48
CA LEU A 262 2.28 6.75 -5.02
C LEU A 262 2.35 8.16 -4.40
N GLU A 263 1.20 8.75 -4.10
CA GLU A 263 1.07 10.06 -3.47
C GLU A 263 1.18 10.01 -1.94
N ASN A 264 1.47 8.84 -1.36
CA ASN A 264 1.54 8.57 0.08
C ASN A 264 0.24 8.93 0.84
N ARG A 265 -0.90 8.83 0.17
CA ARG A 265 -2.24 9.06 0.74
C ARG A 265 -2.76 7.92 1.61
N VAL A 266 -2.09 6.77 1.55
CA VAL A 266 -2.45 5.56 2.27
C VAL A 266 -1.36 5.27 3.32
N PRO A 267 -1.73 5.01 4.60
CA PRO A 267 -0.75 4.68 5.63
C PRO A 267 0.11 3.47 5.27
N ALA A 268 1.41 3.53 5.55
CA ALA A 268 2.36 2.47 5.15
C ALA A 268 1.98 1.09 5.71
N GLY A 269 1.43 1.03 6.93
CA GLY A 269 0.94 -0.21 7.52
C GLY A 269 -0.20 -0.85 6.73
N LEU A 270 -1.13 -0.03 6.20
CA LEU A 270 -2.24 -0.51 5.39
C LEU A 270 -1.79 -0.95 4.00
N VAL A 271 -0.77 -0.29 3.44
CA VAL A 271 -0.13 -0.73 2.18
C VAL A 271 0.54 -2.10 2.37
N ALA A 272 1.26 -2.31 3.47
CA ALA A 272 1.88 -3.59 3.78
C ALA A 272 0.84 -4.71 4.01
N GLU A 273 -0.25 -4.40 4.72
CA GLU A 273 -1.38 -5.31 4.91
C GLU A 273 -2.03 -5.68 3.57
N TYR A 274 -2.29 -4.70 2.70
CA TYR A 274 -2.82 -4.94 1.35
C TYR A 274 -1.93 -5.88 0.52
N GLN A 275 -0.62 -5.65 0.53
CA GLN A 275 0.34 -6.51 -0.16
C GLN A 275 0.36 -7.93 0.40
N SER A 276 0.31 -8.08 1.72
CA SER A 276 0.22 -9.40 2.36
C SER A 276 -1.09 -10.11 2.02
N LEU A 277 -2.22 -9.40 1.98
CA LEU A 277 -3.51 -9.95 1.60
C LEU A 277 -3.52 -10.41 0.13
N LEU A 278 -2.92 -9.64 -0.77
CA LEU A 278 -2.78 -10.04 -2.18
C LEU A 278 -1.97 -11.33 -2.34
N GLU A 279 -0.85 -11.44 -1.64
CA GLU A 279 -0.01 -12.65 -1.65
C GLU A 279 -0.78 -13.86 -1.08
N ASN A 280 -1.49 -13.68 0.03
CA ASN A 280 -2.31 -14.72 0.63
C ASN A 280 -3.45 -15.17 -0.32
N CYS A 281 -4.11 -14.22 -1.01
CA CYS A 281 -5.12 -14.54 -2.03
C CYS A 281 -4.52 -15.37 -3.16
N PHE A 282 -3.36 -14.96 -3.66
CA PHE A 282 -2.67 -15.65 -4.74
C PHE A 282 -2.31 -17.10 -4.36
N GLN A 283 -1.72 -17.29 -3.17
CA GLN A 283 -1.38 -18.62 -2.68
C GLN A 283 -2.62 -19.49 -2.45
N CYS A 284 -3.67 -18.93 -1.86
CA CYS A 284 -4.94 -19.63 -1.63
C CYS A 284 -5.60 -20.05 -2.95
N PHE A 285 -5.66 -19.15 -3.93
CA PHE A 285 -6.20 -19.43 -5.26
C PHE A 285 -5.38 -20.49 -6.01
N GLN A 286 -4.05 -20.48 -5.89
CA GLN A 286 -3.19 -21.50 -6.48
C GLN A 286 -3.46 -22.88 -5.87
N GLN A 287 -3.57 -22.97 -4.54
CA GLN A 287 -3.90 -24.22 -3.85
C GLN A 287 -5.28 -24.74 -4.26
N PHE A 288 -6.27 -23.85 -4.33
CA PHE A 288 -7.62 -24.17 -4.79
C PHE A 288 -7.62 -24.69 -6.22
N SER A 289 -6.90 -24.03 -7.13
CA SER A 289 -6.79 -24.43 -8.54
C SER A 289 -6.15 -25.80 -8.70
N VAL A 290 -5.05 -26.08 -8.00
CA VAL A 290 -4.36 -27.39 -8.04
C VAL A 290 -5.27 -28.49 -7.53
N LEU A 291 -5.97 -28.25 -6.42
CA LEU A 291 -6.90 -29.22 -5.84
C LEU A 291 -8.06 -29.50 -6.81
N ARG A 292 -8.64 -28.46 -7.42
CA ARG A 292 -9.71 -28.57 -8.42
C ARG A 292 -9.27 -29.35 -9.64
N CYS A 293 -8.06 -29.11 -10.16
CA CYS A 293 -7.51 -29.87 -11.29
C CYS A 293 -7.19 -31.34 -10.95
N GLY A 294 -6.98 -31.67 -9.67
CA GLY A 294 -6.72 -33.03 -9.20
C GLY A 294 -7.97 -33.90 -9.05
N LEU A 295 -9.17 -33.31 -9.06
CA LEU A 295 -10.43 -34.04 -8.95
C LEU A 295 -10.77 -34.73 -10.27
N SER A 296 -10.97 -36.05 -10.22
CA SER A 296 -11.44 -36.82 -11.37
C SER A 296 -12.96 -36.71 -11.48
N THR A 297 -13.48 -36.32 -12.64
CA THR A 297 -14.93 -36.31 -12.92
C THR A 297 -15.59 -37.68 -12.92
N ASP A 298 -14.79 -38.76 -12.94
CA ASP A 298 -15.27 -40.14 -13.14
C ASP A 298 -15.11 -41.04 -11.89
N SER A 299 -14.66 -40.50 -10.75
CA SER A 299 -14.48 -41.27 -9.51
C SER A 299 -15.22 -40.63 -8.35
N ASP A 300 -16.12 -41.40 -7.74
CA ASP A 300 -16.86 -41.02 -6.53
C ASP A 300 -16.17 -41.64 -5.30
N SER A 301 -14.87 -41.37 -5.17
CA SER A 301 -14.04 -41.98 -4.12
C SER A 301 -14.14 -41.21 -2.80
N GLU A 302 -13.90 -41.87 -1.66
CA GLU A 302 -13.81 -41.17 -0.36
C GLU A 302 -12.69 -40.11 -0.35
N LEU A 303 -11.65 -40.30 -1.18
CA LEU A 303 -10.53 -39.36 -1.31
C LEU A 303 -10.96 -38.07 -2.03
N ASP A 304 -11.81 -38.19 -3.05
CA ASP A 304 -12.40 -37.04 -3.75
C ASP A 304 -13.35 -36.28 -2.82
N ASN A 305 -14.10 -36.99 -1.98
CA ASN A 305 -14.97 -36.37 -0.97
C ASN A 305 -14.20 -35.52 0.05
N VAL A 306 -13.05 -35.99 0.55
CA VAL A 306 -12.18 -35.20 1.44
C VAL A 306 -11.62 -33.98 0.70
N SER A 307 -11.17 -34.17 -0.54
CA SER A 307 -10.63 -33.11 -1.39
C SER A 307 -11.69 -32.05 -1.72
N MET A 308 -12.96 -32.41 -1.90
CA MET A 308 -14.07 -31.46 -2.06
C MET A 308 -14.28 -30.60 -0.81
N VAL A 309 -14.22 -31.19 0.38
CA VAL A 309 -14.34 -30.44 1.65
C VAL A 309 -13.16 -29.48 1.83
N GLU A 310 -11.96 -29.88 1.46
CA GLU A 310 -10.79 -28.99 1.44
C GLU A 310 -10.94 -27.86 0.41
N GLY A 311 -11.49 -28.15 -0.76
CA GLY A 311 -11.82 -27.16 -1.79
C GLY A 311 -12.80 -26.10 -1.29
N LEU A 312 -13.86 -26.50 -0.60
CA LEU A 312 -14.82 -25.57 0.01
C LEU A 312 -14.17 -24.67 1.06
N LYS A 313 -13.27 -25.22 1.89
CA LYS A 313 -12.54 -24.40 2.89
C LYS A 313 -11.64 -23.37 2.23
N LEU A 314 -10.93 -23.76 1.16
CA LEU A 314 -10.07 -22.84 0.40
C LEU A 314 -10.91 -21.77 -0.28
N TYR A 315 -12.07 -22.12 -0.83
CA TYR A 315 -13.01 -21.16 -1.41
C TYR A 315 -13.52 -20.14 -0.38
N ASP A 316 -13.98 -20.61 0.79
CA ASP A 316 -14.43 -19.74 1.87
C ASP A 316 -13.32 -18.81 2.36
N GLN A 317 -12.08 -19.31 2.45
CA GLN A 317 -10.91 -18.51 2.78
C GLN A 317 -10.62 -17.45 1.71
N LEU A 318 -10.67 -17.82 0.43
CA LEU A 318 -10.47 -16.90 -0.67
C LEU A 318 -11.51 -15.79 -0.67
N GLU A 319 -12.80 -16.12 -0.48
CA GLU A 319 -13.88 -15.15 -0.37
C GLU A 319 -13.70 -14.20 0.82
N MET A 320 -13.28 -14.72 1.97
CA MET A 320 -12.93 -13.88 3.12
C MET A 320 -11.81 -12.90 2.77
N LEU A 321 -10.75 -13.36 2.11
CA LEU A 321 -9.61 -12.51 1.74
C LEU A 321 -9.99 -11.47 0.67
N LYS A 322 -10.77 -11.85 -0.35
CA LYS A 322 -11.29 -10.94 -1.38
C LYS A 322 -12.12 -9.81 -0.76
N ARG A 323 -12.99 -10.11 0.20
CA ARG A 323 -13.76 -9.09 0.94
C ARG A 323 -12.84 -8.10 1.64
N LYS A 324 -11.75 -8.57 2.28
CA LYS A 324 -10.77 -7.68 2.91
C LYS A 324 -10.09 -6.76 1.90
N LEU A 325 -9.70 -7.29 0.75
CA LEU A 325 -9.13 -6.49 -0.33
C LEU A 325 -10.12 -5.41 -0.79
N HIS A 326 -11.39 -5.77 -0.98
CA HIS A 326 -12.42 -4.83 -1.43
C HIS A 326 -12.61 -3.65 -0.47
N ILE A 327 -12.55 -3.90 0.85
CA ILE A 327 -12.63 -2.84 1.87
C ILE A 327 -11.44 -1.87 1.76
N ILE A 328 -10.23 -2.38 1.51
CA ILE A 328 -9.03 -1.54 1.37
C ILE A 328 -9.02 -0.80 0.02
N GLU A 329 -9.51 -1.43 -1.05
CA GLU A 329 -9.59 -0.84 -2.40
C GLU A 329 -10.62 0.28 -2.47
N ASN A 330 -11.74 0.16 -1.73
CA ASN A 330 -12.76 1.18 -1.69
C ASN A 330 -12.27 2.41 -0.89
N PRO A 331 -12.19 3.61 -1.51
CA PRO A 331 -11.61 4.79 -0.88
C PRO A 331 -12.38 5.24 0.38
N LEU A 332 -13.71 5.08 0.40
CA LEU A 332 -14.54 5.45 1.55
C LEU A 332 -14.34 4.47 2.70
N LEU A 333 -14.36 3.16 2.42
CA LEU A 333 -14.17 2.14 3.44
C LEU A 333 -12.74 2.16 3.99
N ARG A 334 -11.74 2.37 3.13
CA ARG A 334 -10.34 2.55 3.52
C ARG A 334 -10.17 3.73 4.47
N TYR A 335 -10.86 4.85 4.24
CA TYR A 335 -10.84 6.00 5.15
C TYR A 335 -11.41 5.63 6.54
N VAL A 336 -12.50 4.87 6.58
CA VAL A 336 -13.07 4.36 7.85
C VAL A 336 -12.11 3.36 8.53
N LEU A 337 -11.41 2.53 7.75
CA LEU A 337 -10.36 1.64 8.26
C LEU A 337 -9.18 2.43 8.85
N GLY A 338 -8.71 3.51 8.23
CA GLY A 338 -7.67 4.37 8.85
C GLY A 338 -8.12 4.92 10.21
N TYR A 339 -9.40 5.22 10.37
CA TYR A 339 -9.96 5.67 11.64
C TYR A 339 -10.04 4.56 12.70
N ARG A 340 -10.39 3.32 12.32
CA ARG A 340 -10.59 2.18 13.24
C ARG A 340 -9.38 1.25 13.43
N GLY A 341 -8.59 1.02 12.38
CA GLY A 341 -7.39 0.17 12.36
C GLY A 341 -6.28 0.75 13.23
N ASN A 342 -6.07 2.06 13.18
CA ASN A 342 -5.14 2.76 14.07
C ASN A 342 -5.61 2.73 15.55
N ALA A 343 -6.91 2.55 15.80
CA ALA A 343 -7.43 2.42 17.17
C ALA A 343 -7.14 1.04 17.82
N ARG A 344 -6.82 0.00 17.04
CA ARG A 344 -6.61 -1.37 17.57
C ARG A 344 -5.23 -1.96 17.30
N GLN A 345 -4.60 -1.70 16.15
CA GLN A 345 -3.35 -2.39 15.75
C GLN A 345 -2.05 -1.74 16.28
N GLN A 346 -2.11 -0.52 16.85
CA GLN A 346 -0.93 0.13 17.46
C GLN A 346 -1.24 0.84 18.78
N CYS A 347 -2.27 0.41 19.49
CA CYS A 347 -2.44 0.84 20.87
C CYS A 347 -1.37 0.10 21.69
N VAL A 348 -0.15 0.66 21.75
CA VAL A 348 0.88 0.24 22.71
C VAL A 348 0.17 0.18 24.05
N GLN A 349 0.05 -1.02 24.63
CA GLN A 349 -0.66 -1.16 25.89
C GLN A 349 0.03 -0.27 26.92
N SER A 350 -0.76 0.45 27.72
CA SER A 350 -0.25 1.26 28.82
C SER A 350 0.74 0.44 29.62
N ARG A 351 1.97 0.94 29.78
CA ARG A 351 2.98 0.26 30.61
C ARG A 351 2.60 0.32 32.09
N GLY A 352 1.68 1.23 32.44
CA GLY A 352 1.14 1.39 33.77
C GLY A 352 2.17 1.95 34.73
N LEU A 353 1.99 1.69 36.02
CA LEU A 353 2.93 2.10 37.05
C LEU A 353 4.23 1.29 36.93
N ARG A 354 5.36 1.98 37.01
CA ARG A 354 6.68 1.35 37.04
C ARG A 354 6.79 0.39 38.23
N ALA A 355 7.38 -0.79 38.03
CA ALA A 355 7.52 -1.81 39.07
C ALA A 355 8.31 -1.33 40.31
N SER A 356 9.18 -0.34 40.15
CA SER A 356 9.91 0.31 41.25
C SER A 356 9.08 1.31 42.05
N GLY A 357 7.91 1.75 41.55
CA GLY A 357 7.09 2.82 42.14
C GLY A 357 7.67 4.24 42.00
N MET A 358 8.87 4.37 41.42
CA MET A 358 9.61 5.63 41.27
C MET A 358 9.17 6.38 40.01
N LYS A 359 9.11 7.70 40.09
CA LYS A 359 8.84 8.56 38.92
C LYS A 359 10.15 8.97 38.26
N VAL A 360 10.16 9.02 36.93
CA VAL A 360 11.34 9.37 36.15
C VAL A 360 11.09 10.66 35.38
N ILE A 361 12.07 11.57 35.43
CA ILE A 361 12.15 12.75 34.59
C ILE A 361 13.08 12.46 33.42
N HIS A 362 12.53 12.42 32.21
CA HIS A 362 13.26 12.20 30.96
C HIS A 362 13.63 13.56 30.35
N VAL A 363 14.91 13.88 30.28
CA VAL A 363 15.42 15.12 29.67
C VAL A 363 15.88 14.83 28.25
N VAL A 364 15.24 15.46 27.27
CA VAL A 364 15.58 15.33 25.85
C VAL A 364 16.49 16.48 25.43
N THR A 365 17.68 16.14 24.93
CA THR A 365 18.65 17.12 24.42
C THR A 365 19.65 16.49 23.45
N ALA A 366 19.88 17.15 22.31
CA ALA A 366 20.97 16.77 21.41
C ALA A 366 22.34 17.25 21.92
N SER A 367 22.36 18.44 22.53
CA SER A 367 23.53 19.05 23.16
C SER A 367 23.07 20.07 24.21
N CYS A 368 23.63 20.03 25.41
CA CYS A 368 23.25 20.91 26.52
C CYS A 368 24.43 21.79 26.92
N SER A 369 24.26 23.12 26.90
CA SER A 369 25.26 24.04 27.46
C SER A 369 25.21 24.05 29.00
N THR A 370 26.32 24.41 29.64
CA THR A 370 26.39 24.47 31.11
C THR A 370 25.37 25.45 31.71
N ILE A 371 25.07 26.55 31.00
CA ILE A 371 24.09 27.56 31.41
C ILE A 371 22.68 26.98 31.34
N GLN A 372 22.32 26.29 30.25
CA GLN A 372 21.01 25.65 30.11
C GLN A 372 20.80 24.54 31.15
N LEU A 373 21.84 23.75 31.43
CA LEU A 373 21.79 22.73 32.48
C LEU A 373 21.54 23.37 33.86
N GLN A 374 22.22 24.47 34.15
CA GLN A 374 22.07 25.20 35.41
C GLN A 374 20.65 25.79 35.55
N SER A 375 20.09 26.36 34.47
CA SER A 375 18.72 26.84 34.44
C SER A 375 17.71 25.71 34.60
N LEU A 376 17.86 24.60 33.88
CA LEU A 376 17.00 23.42 34.03
C LEU A 376 17.00 22.90 35.47
N LEU A 377 18.19 22.80 36.08
CA LEU A 377 18.34 22.38 37.47
C LEU A 377 17.63 23.35 38.43
N SER A 378 17.83 24.65 38.26
CA SER A 378 17.32 25.67 39.18
C SER A 378 15.82 25.88 39.06
N ASP A 379 15.31 25.92 37.83
CA ASP A 379 13.95 26.36 37.54
C ASP A 379 12.95 25.20 37.59
N ARG A 380 13.38 23.95 37.28
CA ARG A 380 12.48 22.79 37.13
C ARG A 380 12.83 21.61 38.01
N LEU A 381 14.06 21.11 37.90
CA LEU A 381 14.43 19.87 38.59
C LEU A 381 14.45 20.07 40.12
N LEU A 382 15.01 21.16 40.64
CA LEU A 382 15.03 21.42 42.08
C LEU A 382 13.62 21.62 42.68
N PRO A 383 12.71 22.39 42.05
CA PRO A 383 11.32 22.50 42.53
C PRO A 383 10.53 21.18 42.46
N GLN A 384 10.79 20.32 41.47
CA GLN A 384 10.01 19.09 41.24
C GLN A 384 10.58 17.86 41.97
N CYS A 385 11.89 17.79 42.21
CA CYS A 385 12.57 16.69 42.91
C CYS A 385 12.48 16.78 44.45
N CYS A 386 11.42 17.36 45.01
CA CYS A 386 11.26 17.48 46.47
C CYS A 386 11.06 16.14 47.21
N SER A 387 10.88 15.03 46.48
CA SER A 387 10.88 13.65 47.01
C SER A 387 12.15 12.92 46.61
N GLU A 388 12.79 12.20 47.55
CA GLU A 388 13.98 11.33 47.31
C GLU A 388 13.74 10.21 46.26
N ASP A 389 12.52 10.12 45.71
CA ASP A 389 12.03 9.06 44.85
C ASP A 389 11.98 9.40 43.33
N THR A 390 12.79 10.36 42.86
CA THR A 390 12.77 10.81 41.44
C THR A 390 14.11 10.55 40.73
N GLU A 391 14.08 9.77 39.65
CA GLU A 391 15.25 9.50 38.80
C GLU A 391 15.28 10.45 37.58
N ILE A 392 16.46 10.80 37.08
CA ILE A 392 16.63 11.64 35.89
C ILE A 392 17.36 10.85 34.81
N GLN A 393 16.79 10.78 33.60
CA GLN A 393 17.38 10.10 32.45
C GLN A 393 17.52 11.04 31.27
N PHE A 394 18.63 10.94 30.51
CA PHE A 394 18.90 11.79 29.36
C PHE A 394 18.72 11.03 28.05
N HIS A 395 18.06 11.67 27.09
CA HIS A 395 17.70 11.12 25.79
C HIS A 395 18.13 12.06 24.67
N LYS A 396 18.52 11.52 23.52
CA LYS A 396 18.93 12.31 22.35
C LYS A 396 17.73 12.78 21.52
N ASP A 397 16.68 11.98 21.50
CA ASP A 397 15.49 12.22 20.70
C ASP A 397 14.21 12.09 21.53
N PRO A 398 13.12 12.79 21.15
CA PRO A 398 11.86 12.74 21.88
C PRO A 398 11.19 11.35 21.83
N VAL A 399 11.41 10.58 20.77
CA VAL A 399 10.79 9.26 20.58
C VAL A 399 11.33 8.28 21.62
N SER A 400 12.66 8.20 21.77
CA SER A 400 13.32 7.32 22.76
C SER A 400 12.91 7.65 24.19
N ALA A 401 12.70 8.94 24.50
CA ALA A 401 12.22 9.35 25.81
C ALA A 401 10.81 8.80 26.07
N VAL A 402 9.87 9.02 25.14
CA VAL A 402 8.49 8.56 25.27
C VAL A 402 8.38 7.02 25.29
N GLU A 403 9.23 6.31 24.55
CA GLU A 403 9.28 4.85 24.56
C GLU A 403 9.71 4.25 25.91
N THR A 404 10.36 5.03 26.77
CA THR A 404 10.81 4.59 28.11
C THR A 404 9.93 5.10 29.25
N CYS A 405 8.94 5.94 28.94
CA CYS A 405 8.02 6.50 29.93
C CYS A 405 6.99 5.49 30.43
N HIS A 406 6.65 5.64 31.70
CA HIS A 406 5.57 4.94 32.41
C HIS A 406 4.56 5.96 32.96
N GLN A 407 3.45 5.48 33.51
CA GLN A 407 2.40 6.35 34.05
C GLN A 407 2.93 7.30 35.14
N GLY A 408 2.74 8.61 34.94
CA GLY A 408 3.16 9.66 35.86
C GLY A 408 4.57 10.20 35.64
N ASP A 409 5.30 9.71 34.64
CA ASP A 409 6.60 10.23 34.23
C ASP A 409 6.48 11.62 33.54
N MET A 410 7.58 12.36 33.54
CA MET A 410 7.68 13.69 32.92
C MET A 410 8.79 13.72 31.88
N VAL A 411 8.51 14.25 30.69
CA VAL A 411 9.48 14.47 29.62
C VAL A 411 9.71 15.97 29.48
N ILE A 412 10.95 16.41 29.65
CA ILE A 412 11.37 17.80 29.46
C ILE A 412 12.23 17.89 28.20
N VAL A 413 11.79 18.63 27.20
CA VAL A 413 12.48 18.83 25.92
C VAL A 413 13.20 20.17 25.94
N LEU A 414 14.54 20.16 25.87
CA LEU A 414 15.32 21.39 25.83
C LEU A 414 15.18 22.12 24.48
N PRO A 415 15.43 23.45 24.42
CA PRO A 415 15.41 24.21 23.18
C PRO A 415 16.24 23.58 22.06
N GLY A 416 15.65 23.44 20.89
CA GLY A 416 16.26 22.80 19.73
C GLY A 416 15.23 22.37 18.67
N ILE A 417 15.75 21.99 17.50
CA ILE A 417 14.96 21.41 16.40
C ILE A 417 15.24 19.90 16.36
N TYR A 418 14.24 19.11 16.72
CA TYR A 418 14.30 17.65 16.78
C TYR A 418 13.61 17.07 15.56
N ARG A 419 14.39 16.41 14.69
CA ARG A 419 13.85 15.76 13.50
C ARG A 419 13.62 14.28 13.75
N VAL A 420 12.37 13.87 13.69
CA VAL A 420 11.96 12.49 13.95
C VAL A 420 11.45 11.83 12.67
N SER A 421 11.82 10.56 12.47
CA SER A 421 11.37 9.76 11.33
C SER A 421 10.15 8.91 11.67
N SER A 422 9.93 8.62 12.95
CA SER A 422 8.81 7.83 13.46
C SER A 422 7.75 8.70 14.12
N SER A 423 6.56 8.14 14.28
CA SER A 423 5.46 8.73 15.05
C SER A 423 5.70 8.61 16.55
N ILE A 424 5.19 9.57 17.33
CA ILE A 424 5.29 9.60 18.79
C ILE A 424 4.00 9.02 19.38
N PHE A 425 4.09 7.87 20.06
CA PHE A 425 2.95 7.21 20.69
C PHE A 425 2.96 7.40 22.22
N LEU A 426 1.87 7.91 22.77
CA LEU A 426 1.71 8.26 24.19
C LEU A 426 0.67 7.31 24.85
N PRO A 427 1.09 6.11 25.28
CA PRO A 427 0.17 5.10 25.83
C PRO A 427 -0.20 5.32 27.30
N ASP A 428 0.65 6.03 28.05
CA ASP A 428 0.50 6.25 29.49
C ASP A 428 0.17 7.73 29.76
N SER A 429 -0.45 8.02 30.91
CA SER A 429 -0.68 9.38 31.39
C SER A 429 0.65 10.04 31.77
N ILE A 430 1.27 10.76 30.82
CA ILE A 430 2.56 11.42 30.98
C ILE A 430 2.46 12.92 30.71
N THR A 431 3.44 13.67 31.20
CA THR A 431 3.57 15.11 30.92
C THR A 431 4.78 15.34 30.03
N VAL A 432 4.58 15.94 28.85
CA VAL A 432 5.65 16.34 27.93
C VAL A 432 5.68 17.86 27.85
N GLU A 433 6.85 18.44 28.07
CA GLU A 433 7.01 19.88 28.19
C GLU A 433 8.27 20.38 27.51
N GLY A 434 8.12 21.44 26.70
CA GLY A 434 9.24 22.22 26.21
C GLY A 434 9.78 23.17 27.28
N PHE A 435 11.10 23.11 27.51
CA PHE A 435 11.80 24.04 28.39
C PHE A 435 12.16 25.31 27.62
N GLY A 436 11.30 26.32 27.67
CA GLY A 436 11.52 27.58 26.96
C GLY A 436 10.24 28.08 26.30
N LEU A 437 10.40 28.91 25.27
CA LEU A 437 9.26 29.37 24.46
C LEU A 437 8.84 28.30 23.44
N PRO A 438 7.56 28.28 23.00
CA PRO A 438 7.05 27.26 22.07
C PRO A 438 7.82 27.19 20.75
N ASP A 439 8.28 28.34 20.24
CA ASP A 439 9.05 28.41 19.00
C ASP A 439 10.52 27.98 19.16
N GLU A 440 11.01 27.82 20.39
CA GLU A 440 12.37 27.36 20.68
C GLU A 440 12.48 25.83 20.74
N VAL A 441 11.36 25.14 20.97
CA VAL A 441 11.29 23.68 21.06
C VAL A 441 10.44 23.15 19.90
N VAL A 442 11.11 22.77 18.82
CA VAL A 442 10.46 22.33 17.57
C VAL A 442 10.69 20.85 17.35
N ILE A 443 9.61 20.09 17.14
CA ILE A 443 9.67 18.69 16.72
C ILE A 443 9.12 18.60 15.29
N GLU A 444 9.97 18.17 14.36
CA GLU A 444 9.69 18.10 12.93
C GLU A 444 9.65 16.64 12.48
N LYS A 445 8.55 16.23 11.85
CA LYS A 445 8.43 14.90 11.24
C LYS A 445 8.97 14.91 9.81
N LYS A 446 9.95 14.03 9.53
CA LYS A 446 10.57 13.93 8.18
C LYS A 446 9.70 13.20 7.16
N ASN A 447 8.91 12.22 7.60
CA ASN A 447 8.13 11.37 6.71
C ASN A 447 6.74 11.96 6.47
N LYS A 448 6.27 11.88 5.22
CA LYS A 448 4.94 12.35 4.79
C LYS A 448 3.87 11.29 5.10
N GLY A 449 2.62 11.73 5.29
CA GLY A 449 1.44 10.88 5.27
C GLY A 449 0.96 10.25 6.60
N ASP A 450 1.85 9.80 7.48
CA ASP A 450 1.44 9.09 8.72
C ASP A 450 1.06 10.04 9.89
N THR A 451 0.24 9.61 10.85
CA THR A 451 -0.04 10.32 12.14
C THR A 451 1.25 10.73 12.83
N PHE A 452 1.41 11.98 13.26
CA PHE A 452 2.66 12.44 13.90
C PHE A 452 2.69 12.15 15.41
N VAL A 453 1.72 12.63 16.17
CA VAL A 453 1.60 12.33 17.61
C VAL A 453 0.26 11.64 17.88
N GLU A 454 0.30 10.50 18.54
CA GLU A 454 -0.86 9.69 18.85
C GLU A 454 -0.94 9.38 20.35
N SER A 455 -2.12 9.55 20.95
CA SER A 455 -2.33 9.36 22.39
C SER A 455 -3.49 8.43 22.70
N THR A 456 -3.24 7.50 23.61
CA THR A 456 -4.22 6.58 24.20
C THR A 456 -4.24 6.64 25.73
N GLY A 457 -3.32 7.41 26.33
CA GLY A 457 -3.25 7.64 27.78
C GLY A 457 -4.47 8.38 28.33
N ALA A 458 -4.83 8.10 29.59
CA ALA A 458 -6.05 8.63 30.21
C ALA A 458 -6.04 10.16 30.41
N ASP A 459 -4.87 10.74 30.76
CA ASP A 459 -4.63 12.18 30.95
C ASP A 459 -3.19 12.49 30.55
N VAL A 460 -3.01 12.95 29.31
CA VAL A 460 -1.72 13.32 28.73
C VAL A 460 -1.63 14.85 28.67
N ARG A 461 -0.49 15.42 29.02
CA ARG A 461 -0.28 16.87 29.01
C ARG A 461 0.88 17.24 28.11
N LEU A 462 0.64 18.11 27.14
CA LEU A 462 1.65 18.67 26.25
C LEU A 462 1.73 20.18 26.49
N SER A 463 2.94 20.70 26.68
CA SER A 463 3.13 22.14 26.86
C SER A 463 4.38 22.70 26.20
N ASN A 464 4.30 23.94 25.72
CA ASN A 464 5.44 24.71 25.18
C ASN A 464 6.22 24.03 24.04
N ILE A 465 5.55 23.32 23.13
CA ILE A 465 6.19 22.61 22.00
C ILE A 465 5.54 23.02 20.68
N LYS A 466 6.36 23.16 19.64
CA LYS A 466 5.91 23.34 18.26
C LYS A 466 6.09 22.07 17.44
N PHE A 467 5.02 21.62 16.80
CA PHE A 467 5.01 20.46 15.91
C PHE A 467 4.95 20.91 14.45
N ILE A 468 5.82 20.35 13.61
CA ILE A 468 5.85 20.61 12.17
C ILE A 468 5.74 19.28 11.43
N GLN A 469 4.77 19.17 10.54
CA GLN A 469 4.61 18.01 9.65
C GLN A 469 4.17 18.47 8.28
N HIS A 470 4.96 18.17 7.26
CA HIS A 470 4.61 18.46 5.87
C HIS A 470 3.66 17.42 5.30
N ASP A 471 2.64 17.87 4.57
CA ASP A 471 1.67 17.04 3.86
C ASP A 471 0.95 16.04 4.79
N ALA A 472 0.48 16.51 5.96
CA ALA A 472 -0.24 15.68 6.94
C ALA A 472 -1.65 15.31 6.45
N ILE A 473 -2.00 14.03 6.45
CA ILE A 473 -3.31 13.52 6.00
C ILE A 473 -4.28 13.34 7.18
N GLU A 474 -3.81 12.73 8.27
CA GLU A 474 -4.61 12.47 9.48
C GLU A 474 -4.49 13.59 10.54
N GLY A 475 -3.87 14.71 10.19
CA GLY A 475 -3.51 15.78 11.12
C GLY A 475 -2.26 15.48 11.95
N ILE A 476 -1.73 16.50 12.63
CA ILE A 476 -0.49 16.41 13.42
C ILE A 476 -0.67 15.61 14.71
N LEU A 477 -1.85 15.69 15.33
CA LEU A 477 -2.14 15.11 16.64
C LEU A 477 -3.45 14.33 16.59
N CYS A 478 -3.42 13.10 17.10
CA CYS A 478 -4.57 12.22 17.19
C CYS A 478 -4.76 11.72 18.63
N VAL A 479 -5.96 11.92 19.19
CA VAL A 479 -6.33 11.36 20.50
C VAL A 479 -7.31 10.21 20.26
N ARG A 480 -6.84 8.98 20.41
CA ARG A 480 -7.67 7.77 20.22
C ARG A 480 -8.48 7.45 21.48
N GLN A 481 -7.89 7.67 22.65
CA GLN A 481 -8.51 7.37 23.94
C GLN A 481 -8.01 8.34 25.02
N GLY A 482 -8.88 8.63 25.99
CA GLY A 482 -8.54 9.48 27.14
C GLY A 482 -8.66 10.97 26.87
N THR A 483 -7.87 11.75 27.59
CA THR A 483 -7.85 13.21 27.48
C THR A 483 -6.43 13.70 27.26
N MET A 484 -6.29 14.66 26.33
CA MET A 484 -5.02 15.35 26.08
C MET A 484 -5.20 16.84 26.30
N ASN A 485 -4.42 17.40 27.21
CA ASN A 485 -4.40 18.83 27.51
C ASN A 485 -3.18 19.46 26.83
N MET A 486 -3.43 20.46 25.99
CA MET A 486 -2.37 21.18 25.27
C MET A 486 -2.33 22.63 25.74
N GLU A 487 -1.17 23.06 26.22
CA GLU A 487 -0.95 24.42 26.71
C GLU A 487 0.21 25.08 25.97
N ASN A 488 -0.05 26.21 25.29
CA ASN A 488 1.00 26.97 24.60
C ASN A 488 1.77 26.12 23.56
N CYS A 489 1.08 25.28 22.80
CA CYS A 489 1.65 24.48 21.72
C CYS A 489 1.37 25.10 20.35
N GLY A 490 2.31 24.98 19.41
CA GLY A 490 2.15 25.39 18.02
C GLY A 490 2.07 24.21 17.07
N ALA A 491 1.31 24.32 15.98
CA ALA A 491 1.22 23.30 14.94
C ALA A 491 1.35 23.96 13.56
N THR A 492 2.15 23.37 12.66
CA THR A 492 2.32 23.84 11.28
C THR A 492 2.28 22.65 10.34
N VAL A 493 1.31 22.66 9.42
CA VAL A 493 1.13 21.66 8.35
C VAL A 493 1.79 22.15 7.08
#